data_AF-A0A3B8L8X8-F1
#
_entry.id   AF-A0A3B8L8X8-F1
#
_cell.length_a   1.000
_cell.length_b   1.000
_cell.length_c   1.000
_cell.angle_alpha   90.00
_cell.angle_beta   90.00
_cell.angle_gamma   90.00
#
_symmetry.space_group_name_H-M   'P 1'
#
loop_
_entity.id
_entity.type
_entity.pdbx_description
1 polymer ?
#
loop_
_entity_poly.entity_id
_entity_poly.type
_entity_poly.pdbx_seq_one_letter_code
_entity_poly.pdbx_strand_id
1 'polypeptide(L)'
;MRGWLIGCLCLFGVFALHTGCSTNNGNNEQVKDGGVKDSPTTPQCLTARDCKEGEDCVKGACKVAQECSEFSECEKDERCSGGYCLKRCDVDTDCPEQHVCTDGQCHKPDWKTAKAPNEGSTATKPLQIGLGVEDLDHPLSVSMAGYGFRPGPKGPYAKALGSSEGMYDRFKVKALVLDNGVERIAVIRSPLVFSTDYFITQISQYIIEKTQVNMIDKILFVSTHSHSAPARFWNLLPDLGFGTFGGGDFHPEVFRRMVASFGNAIIKANKDLQPGKFAYHIDPNFDPEKVIFSNRRSENSDYRHPYLLVARAERLDGTPIAALVSFPMHGTINSTTFMTNDAAGGLEFGVQEILEKKYKSKIEVFFLQGCAGDISPRGDRLGHKKLLQMQMLGRLAGPKILEYFDGLKDK
;
A
#
# COMPACT_ATOMS: atom_id res chain seq x y z
N MET A 1 44.53 24.27 -0.95
CA MET A 1 44.15 24.96 0.31
C MET A 1 42.67 25.28 0.28
N ARG A 2 42.01 25.10 1.43
CA ARG A 2 40.56 25.23 1.73
C ARG A 2 39.71 24.01 1.37
N GLY A 3 39.69 23.07 2.31
CA GLY A 3 38.68 22.03 2.42
C GLY A 3 37.47 22.52 3.23
N TRP A 4 36.32 21.90 2.97
CA TRP A 4 35.12 21.98 3.79
C TRP A 4 34.73 20.54 4.14
N LEU A 5 34.85 20.21 5.43
CA LEU A 5 34.32 18.99 6.03
C LEU A 5 32.79 19.10 6.11
N ILE A 6 32.08 18.12 5.58
CA ILE A 6 30.68 17.84 5.93
C ILE A 6 30.72 16.63 6.85
N GLY A 7 30.38 16.84 8.12
CA GLY A 7 30.32 15.81 9.15
C GLY A 7 29.19 14.82 8.89
N CYS A 8 29.56 13.55 8.72
CA CYS A 8 28.69 12.41 8.96
C CYS A 8 28.40 12.29 10.45
N LEU A 9 27.15 12.45 10.87
CA LEU A 9 26.68 11.90 12.15
C LEU A 9 26.03 10.55 11.88
N CYS A 10 26.83 9.50 12.08
CA CYS A 10 26.34 8.15 12.35
C CYS A 10 25.85 8.11 13.80
N LEU A 11 24.56 7.90 14.01
CA LEU A 11 24.00 7.46 15.30
C LEU A 11 23.36 6.09 15.07
N PHE A 12 24.23 5.06 15.08
CA PHE A 12 23.83 3.67 15.27
C PHE A 12 23.57 3.46 16.76
N GLY A 13 22.30 3.40 17.14
CA GLY A 13 21.87 2.88 18.44
C GLY A 13 21.91 1.35 18.40
N VAL A 14 22.99 0.78 18.94
CA VAL A 14 23.10 -0.65 19.25
C VAL A 14 22.19 -0.94 20.45
N PHE A 15 21.19 -1.79 20.29
CA PHE A 15 20.61 -2.54 21.40
C PHE A 15 20.73 -4.03 21.11
N ALA A 16 21.68 -4.64 21.81
CA ALA A 16 21.85 -6.08 21.90
C ALA A 16 20.68 -6.67 22.69
N LEU A 17 19.79 -7.39 22.00
CA LEU A 17 18.90 -8.36 22.62
C LEU A 17 19.63 -9.69 22.67
N HIS A 18 20.13 -10.08 23.84
CA HIS A 18 20.51 -11.46 24.13
C HIS A 18 20.17 -11.84 25.56
N THR A 19 19.80 -13.12 25.66
CA THR A 19 19.48 -13.94 26.83
C THR A 19 18.05 -13.72 27.36
N GLY A 20 17.22 -14.75 27.56
CA GLY A 20 17.40 -16.19 27.37
C GLY A 20 16.18 -16.90 27.96
N CYS A 21 15.76 -18.00 27.34
CA CYS A 21 14.89 -18.96 27.99
C CYS A 21 15.65 -19.63 29.14
N SER A 22 15.13 -19.57 30.36
CA SER A 22 15.48 -20.55 31.40
C SER A 22 14.31 -20.75 32.37
N THR A 23 14.16 -22.01 32.76
CA THR A 23 13.05 -22.66 33.45
C THR A 23 12.93 -22.34 34.94
N ASN A 24 11.70 -22.53 35.46
CA ASN A 24 11.28 -22.61 36.86
C ASN A 24 12.35 -23.02 37.89
N ASN A 25 12.40 -22.28 39.00
CA ASN A 25 12.25 -22.86 40.34
C ASN A 25 11.87 -21.77 41.35
N GLY A 26 10.93 -22.10 42.24
CA GLY A 26 10.32 -21.15 43.16
C GLY A 26 11.21 -20.73 44.31
N ASN A 27 10.88 -19.57 44.88
CA ASN A 27 10.93 -19.31 46.31
C ASN A 27 9.99 -18.17 46.67
N ASN A 28 9.24 -18.39 47.75
CA ASN A 28 8.33 -17.46 48.41
C ASN A 28 9.05 -16.19 48.86
N GLU A 29 8.59 -15.03 48.41
CA GLU A 29 8.68 -13.80 49.19
C GLU A 29 7.31 -13.10 49.15
N GLN A 30 6.70 -13.01 50.32
CA GLN A 30 5.43 -12.32 50.55
C GLN A 30 5.63 -10.81 50.34
N VAL A 31 5.15 -10.31 49.20
CA VAL A 31 4.92 -8.88 49.01
C VAL A 31 3.61 -8.54 49.72
N LYS A 32 3.69 -7.63 50.69
CA LYS A 32 2.55 -7.11 51.43
C LYS A 32 1.68 -6.28 50.48
N ASP A 33 0.49 -6.79 50.17
CA ASP A 33 -0.56 -6.00 49.52
C ASP A 33 -0.99 -4.85 50.42
N GLY A 34 -0.64 -3.64 50.01
CA GLY A 34 -1.29 -2.42 50.49
C GLY A 34 -2.70 -2.39 49.92
N GLY A 35 -3.66 -2.87 50.71
CA GLY A 35 -5.05 -2.99 50.31
C GLY A 35 -5.63 -1.70 49.72
N VAL A 36 -5.92 -1.75 48.42
CA VAL A 36 -6.96 -0.92 47.81
C VAL A 36 -8.25 -1.73 47.89
N LYS A 37 -9.20 -1.24 48.68
CA LYS A 37 -10.54 -1.81 48.79
C LYS A 37 -11.25 -1.75 47.44
N ASP A 38 -11.96 -2.83 47.13
CA ASP A 38 -12.70 -3.09 45.90
C ASP A 38 -13.55 -1.93 45.34
N SER A 39 -13.55 -1.82 44.01
CA SER A 39 -14.77 -2.04 43.24
C SER A 39 -14.43 -2.30 41.75
N PRO A 40 -14.61 -3.52 41.21
CA PRO A 40 -14.53 -3.77 39.78
C PRO A 40 -15.90 -3.44 39.17
N THR A 41 -16.20 -2.15 39.01
CA THR A 41 -17.31 -1.76 38.12
C THR A 41 -16.81 -1.96 36.69
N THR A 42 -17.33 -2.97 36.01
CA THR A 42 -17.20 -3.09 34.55
C THR A 42 -17.56 -1.72 33.95
N PRO A 43 -16.67 -1.12 33.15
CA PRO A 43 -16.94 0.19 32.57
C PRO A 43 -18.22 0.10 31.72
N GLN A 44 -19.11 1.07 31.87
CA GLN A 44 -20.39 1.16 31.14
C GLN A 44 -20.15 1.30 29.64
N CYS A 45 -19.05 1.94 29.27
CA CYS A 45 -18.64 2.17 27.90
C CYS A 45 -17.11 2.03 27.79
N LEU A 46 -16.62 1.68 26.61
CA LEU A 46 -15.21 1.78 26.25
C LEU A 46 -14.98 2.92 25.24
N THR A 47 -16.00 3.24 24.46
CA THR A 47 -15.97 4.19 23.36
C THR A 47 -17.30 4.95 23.30
N ALA A 48 -17.33 6.10 22.61
CA ALA A 48 -18.54 6.91 22.43
C ALA A 48 -19.76 6.11 21.91
N ARG A 49 -19.52 5.00 21.19
CA ARG A 49 -20.56 4.16 20.59
C ARG A 49 -21.32 3.29 21.56
N ASP A 50 -20.71 3.00 22.71
CA ASP A 50 -21.38 2.23 23.75
C ASP A 50 -22.43 3.08 24.48
N CYS A 51 -22.49 4.38 24.15
CA CYS A 51 -23.37 5.38 24.74
C CYS A 51 -24.51 5.78 23.79
N LYS A 52 -25.53 6.48 24.33
CA LYS A 52 -26.66 6.94 23.53
C LYS A 52 -26.26 8.10 22.64
N GLU A 53 -27.10 8.38 21.63
CA GLU A 53 -26.93 9.58 20.80
C GLU A 53 -26.90 10.84 21.68
N GLY A 54 -25.87 11.66 21.50
CA GLY A 54 -25.60 12.83 22.34
C GLY A 54 -24.76 12.55 23.61
N GLU A 55 -24.21 11.35 23.77
CA GLU A 55 -23.30 10.99 24.88
C GLU A 55 -21.91 10.55 24.37
N ASP A 56 -20.87 10.82 25.17
CA ASP A 56 -19.49 10.34 24.98
C ASP A 56 -19.07 9.44 26.15
N CYS A 57 -18.10 8.56 25.90
CA CYS A 57 -17.52 7.70 26.90
C CYS A 57 -16.34 8.37 27.62
N VAL A 58 -16.60 8.91 28.81
CA VAL A 58 -15.58 9.60 29.60
C VAL A 58 -15.21 8.75 30.81
N LYS A 59 -14.01 8.16 30.78
CA LYS A 59 -13.46 7.30 31.85
C LYS A 59 -14.36 6.10 32.20
N GLY A 60 -14.95 5.48 31.17
CA GLY A 60 -15.78 4.29 31.34
C GLY A 60 -17.23 4.55 31.74
N ALA A 61 -17.70 5.81 31.67
CA ALA A 61 -19.08 6.18 31.92
C ALA A 61 -19.62 7.04 30.76
N CYS A 62 -20.87 6.77 30.35
CA CYS A 62 -21.55 7.57 29.34
C CYS A 62 -21.98 8.91 29.94
N LYS A 63 -21.52 10.01 29.34
CA LYS A 63 -21.84 11.38 29.75
C LYS A 63 -22.36 12.16 28.57
N VAL A 64 -23.29 13.08 28.79
CA VAL A 64 -23.75 14.00 27.75
C VAL A 64 -22.56 14.73 27.14
N ALA A 65 -22.42 14.61 25.83
CA ALA A 65 -21.37 15.23 25.05
C ALA A 65 -21.68 16.71 24.81
N GLN A 66 -20.65 17.54 24.70
CA GLN A 66 -20.84 18.96 24.37
C GLN A 66 -21.42 19.08 22.95
N GLU A 67 -22.45 19.89 22.77
CA GLU A 67 -22.96 20.21 21.42
C GLU A 67 -21.95 21.06 20.64
N CYS A 68 -21.89 20.86 19.32
CA CYS A 68 -21.01 21.60 18.44
C CYS A 68 -21.58 21.79 17.05
N SER A 69 -21.19 22.89 16.42
CA SER A 69 -21.46 23.18 15.01
C SER A 69 -20.22 22.98 14.14
N GLU A 70 -19.03 23.17 14.72
CA GLU A 70 -17.73 23.06 14.05
C GLU A 70 -16.64 22.52 14.98
N PHE A 71 -15.55 22.04 14.40
CA PHE A 71 -14.46 21.37 15.12
C PHE A 71 -13.74 22.28 16.13
N SER A 72 -13.72 23.60 15.91
CA SER A 72 -13.07 24.59 16.79
C SER A 72 -13.69 24.67 18.19
N GLU A 73 -14.92 24.17 18.34
CA GLU A 73 -15.69 24.25 19.59
C GLU A 73 -15.38 23.09 20.55
N CYS A 74 -14.69 22.05 20.08
CA CYS A 74 -14.41 20.84 20.87
C CYS A 74 -13.08 20.90 21.62
N GLU A 75 -12.96 20.14 22.71
CA GLU A 75 -11.69 20.04 23.44
C GLU A 75 -10.60 19.36 22.59
N LYS A 76 -9.36 19.48 23.06
CA LYS A 76 -8.21 18.85 22.43
C LYS A 76 -8.44 17.33 22.42
N ASP A 77 -8.43 16.74 21.22
CA ASP A 77 -8.65 15.30 20.92
C ASP A 77 -10.12 14.87 20.73
N GLU A 78 -11.05 15.84 20.64
CA GLU A 78 -12.44 15.60 20.27
C GLU A 78 -12.73 16.09 18.85
N ARG A 79 -13.69 15.47 18.15
CA ARG A 79 -14.19 15.95 16.85
C ARG A 79 -15.69 16.15 16.88
N CYS A 80 -16.14 17.26 16.29
CA CYS A 80 -17.56 17.51 16.10
C CYS A 80 -18.16 16.49 15.11
N SER A 81 -19.06 15.64 15.57
CA SER A 81 -19.71 14.62 14.75
C SER A 81 -21.13 14.36 15.25
N GLY A 82 -22.10 14.47 14.33
CA GLY A 82 -23.52 14.35 14.69
C GLY A 82 -24.03 15.50 15.56
N GLY A 83 -23.35 16.65 15.56
CA GLY A 83 -23.68 17.80 16.41
C GLY A 83 -23.08 17.75 17.82
N TYR A 84 -22.20 16.78 18.10
CA TYR A 84 -21.56 16.62 19.41
C TYR A 84 -20.04 16.44 19.31
N CYS A 85 -19.32 17.01 20.28
CA CYS A 85 -17.89 16.80 20.48
C CYS A 85 -17.68 15.41 21.07
N LEU A 86 -17.13 14.51 20.27
CA LEU A 86 -16.90 13.12 20.67
C LEU A 86 -15.41 12.82 20.57
N LYS A 87 -14.87 12.10 21.55
CA LYS A 87 -13.53 11.54 21.44
C LYS A 87 -13.48 10.56 20.26
N ARG A 88 -12.60 10.84 19.30
CA ARG A 88 -12.39 10.00 18.12
C ARG A 88 -11.02 9.34 18.21
N CYS A 89 -10.93 8.09 17.78
CA CYS A 89 -9.64 7.49 17.50
C CYS A 89 -9.04 8.13 16.26
N ASP A 90 -7.72 8.24 16.19
CA ASP A 90 -7.00 8.53 14.95
C ASP A 90 -6.29 7.27 14.43
N VAL A 91 -5.90 6.38 15.33
CA VAL A 91 -5.24 5.11 15.04
C VAL A 91 -5.70 3.98 15.95
N ASP A 92 -5.38 2.75 15.57
CA ASP A 92 -5.80 1.55 16.32
C ASP A 92 -5.33 1.53 17.77
N THR A 93 -4.21 2.20 18.09
CA THR A 93 -3.70 2.30 19.48
C THR A 93 -4.55 3.19 20.38
N ASP A 94 -5.41 4.04 19.81
CA ASP A 94 -6.42 4.79 20.57
C ASP A 94 -7.61 3.92 20.98
N CYS A 95 -7.73 2.73 20.37
CA CYS A 95 -8.84 1.82 20.57
C CYS A 95 -8.51 0.73 21.60
N PRO A 96 -9.54 0.16 22.26
CA PRO A 96 -9.36 -1.00 23.14
C PRO A 96 -8.70 -2.17 22.41
N GLU A 97 -8.09 -3.10 23.14
CA GLU A 97 -7.46 -4.27 22.52
C GLU A 97 -8.41 -4.98 21.54
N GLN A 98 -7.85 -5.42 20.41
CA GLN A 98 -8.56 -6.06 19.29
C GLN A 98 -9.60 -5.17 18.58
N HIS A 99 -9.62 -3.86 18.82
CA HIS A 99 -10.42 -2.93 18.04
C HIS A 99 -9.55 -2.20 17.02
N VAL A 100 -10.17 -1.79 15.90
CA VAL A 100 -9.56 -0.96 14.88
C VAL A 100 -10.24 0.39 14.82
N CYS A 101 -9.47 1.42 14.48
CA CYS A 101 -9.98 2.75 14.28
C CYS A 101 -10.49 2.94 12.85
N THR A 102 -11.80 3.11 12.69
CA THR A 102 -12.43 3.36 11.38
C THR A 102 -13.39 4.54 11.50
N ASP A 103 -13.19 5.58 10.68
CA ASP A 103 -13.95 6.84 10.69
C ASP A 103 -14.00 7.52 12.08
N GLY A 104 -12.87 7.47 12.77
CA GLY A 104 -12.70 8.02 14.10
C GLY A 104 -13.43 7.25 15.19
N GLN A 105 -14.00 6.09 14.88
CA GLN A 105 -14.70 5.27 15.84
C GLN A 105 -13.93 3.96 16.01
N CYS A 106 -13.93 3.42 17.23
CA CYS A 106 -13.35 2.12 17.48
C CYS A 106 -14.38 1.03 17.22
N HIS A 107 -13.98 0.01 16.48
CA HIS A 107 -14.83 -1.13 16.14
C HIS A 107 -14.05 -2.39 16.45
N LYS A 108 -14.68 -3.38 17.08
CA LYS A 108 -14.11 -4.72 17.08
C LYS A 108 -14.38 -5.31 15.70
N PRO A 109 -13.37 -5.48 14.83
CA PRO A 109 -13.62 -6.03 13.50
C PRO A 109 -14.13 -7.46 13.65
N ASP A 110 -15.32 -7.72 13.12
CA ASP A 110 -15.86 -9.07 13.08
C ASP A 110 -15.30 -9.82 11.87
N TRP A 111 -14.05 -10.25 12.00
CA TRP A 111 -13.37 -11.07 11.00
C TRP A 111 -13.98 -12.46 10.82
N LYS A 112 -14.97 -12.85 11.65
CA LYS A 112 -15.64 -14.16 11.62
C LYS A 112 -16.95 -14.17 10.86
N THR A 113 -17.54 -13.02 10.54
CA THR A 113 -18.85 -12.97 9.85
C THR A 113 -18.78 -13.34 8.37
N ALA A 114 -17.62 -13.14 7.73
CA ALA A 114 -17.44 -13.39 6.32
C ALA A 114 -16.48 -14.56 6.07
N LYS A 115 -16.87 -15.43 5.14
CA LYS A 115 -16.06 -16.56 4.70
C LYS A 115 -15.06 -16.15 3.65
N ALA A 116 -13.95 -16.88 3.58
CA ALA A 116 -13.06 -16.78 2.44
C ALA A 116 -13.78 -17.26 1.16
N PRO A 117 -13.41 -16.74 -0.03
CA PRO A 117 -13.88 -17.33 -1.28
C PRO A 117 -13.53 -18.82 -1.31
N ASN A 118 -14.47 -19.64 -1.80
CA ASN A 118 -14.29 -21.09 -1.95
C ASN A 118 -13.97 -21.84 -0.64
N GLU A 119 -14.24 -21.26 0.54
CA GLU A 119 -14.00 -21.91 1.82
C GLU A 119 -14.68 -23.30 1.89
N GLY A 120 -13.87 -24.33 2.14
CA GLY A 120 -14.32 -25.74 2.19
C GLY A 120 -14.42 -26.43 0.82
N SER A 121 -14.14 -25.73 -0.28
CA SER A 121 -14.07 -26.34 -1.60
C SER A 121 -12.80 -27.17 -1.77
N THR A 122 -12.91 -28.35 -2.38
CA THR A 122 -11.77 -29.26 -2.65
C THR A 122 -11.62 -29.61 -4.13
N ALA A 123 -12.55 -29.18 -4.98
CA ALA A 123 -12.59 -29.53 -6.39
C ALA A 123 -12.14 -28.38 -7.28
N THR A 124 -11.01 -28.57 -7.96
CA THR A 124 -10.50 -27.62 -8.96
C THR A 124 -11.45 -27.52 -10.15
N LYS A 125 -11.73 -26.29 -10.58
CA LYS A 125 -12.57 -25.89 -11.71
C LYS A 125 -11.72 -25.16 -12.76
N PRO A 126 -12.22 -25.01 -14.00
CA PRO A 126 -11.57 -24.15 -14.99
C PRO A 126 -11.29 -22.75 -14.44
N LEU A 127 -10.10 -22.23 -14.74
CA LEU A 127 -9.64 -20.94 -14.24
C LEU A 127 -10.60 -19.82 -14.65
N GLN A 128 -11.03 -19.04 -13.67
CA GLN A 128 -11.68 -17.76 -13.87
C GLN A 128 -10.68 -16.64 -13.59
N ILE A 129 -10.79 -15.57 -14.39
CA ILE A 129 -9.96 -14.39 -14.31
C ILE A 129 -10.88 -13.17 -14.29
N GLY A 130 -10.59 -12.20 -13.45
CA GLY A 130 -11.31 -10.93 -13.39
C GLY A 130 -10.36 -9.76 -13.22
N LEU A 131 -10.65 -8.64 -13.88
CA LEU A 131 -9.83 -7.44 -13.89
C LEU A 131 -10.60 -6.26 -13.30
N GLY A 132 -9.96 -5.56 -12.37
CA GLY A 132 -10.49 -4.35 -11.77
C GLY A 132 -9.45 -3.25 -11.79
N VAL A 133 -9.87 -2.06 -12.21
CA VAL A 133 -9.01 -0.88 -12.25
C VAL A 133 -9.75 0.27 -11.59
N GLU A 134 -9.06 0.96 -10.68
CA GLU A 134 -9.54 2.17 -10.01
C GLU A 134 -8.49 3.25 -10.06
N ASP A 135 -8.95 4.50 -10.17
CA ASP A 135 -8.10 5.64 -9.87
C ASP A 135 -7.84 5.65 -8.34
N LEU A 136 -6.59 5.86 -7.95
CA LEU A 136 -6.22 6.01 -6.54
C LEU A 136 -6.71 7.39 -6.06
N ASP A 137 -7.62 7.40 -5.10
CA ASP A 137 -8.16 8.62 -4.56
C ASP A 137 -7.25 9.20 -3.48
N HIS A 138 -6.65 10.34 -3.79
CA HIS A 138 -5.82 11.12 -2.88
C HIS A 138 -6.00 12.61 -3.19
N PRO A 139 -5.82 13.50 -2.21
CA PRO A 139 -5.90 14.92 -2.49
C PRO A 139 -4.70 15.39 -3.32
N LEU A 140 -4.93 16.41 -4.15
CA LEU A 140 -3.83 17.22 -4.67
C LEU A 140 -3.19 17.98 -3.49
N SER A 141 -1.91 18.29 -3.57
CA SER A 141 -1.16 18.92 -2.47
C SER A 141 -0.91 18.01 -1.25
N VAL A 142 -0.95 16.69 -1.46
CA VAL A 142 -0.42 15.72 -0.50
C VAL A 142 1.11 15.64 -0.63
N SER A 143 1.81 15.29 0.45
CA SER A 143 3.23 14.99 0.35
C SER A 143 3.48 13.72 -0.47
N MET A 144 4.71 13.56 -0.98
CA MET A 144 5.15 12.34 -1.66
C MET A 144 6.11 11.54 -0.77
N ALA A 145 6.00 10.21 -0.83
CA ALA A 145 6.75 9.32 0.04
C ALA A 145 8.02 8.78 -0.65
N GLY A 146 9.08 8.51 0.13
CA GLY A 146 10.29 7.80 -0.33
C GLY A 146 11.61 8.51 -0.04
N TYR A 147 11.78 9.77 -0.45
CA TYR A 147 13.07 10.49 -0.32
C TYR A 147 13.39 11.03 1.08
N GLY A 148 12.72 10.56 2.14
CA GLY A 148 13.01 10.97 3.52
C GLY A 148 12.53 12.39 3.84
N PHE A 149 13.25 13.42 3.38
CA PHE A 149 13.05 14.84 3.73
C PHE A 149 12.74 15.69 2.50
N ARG A 150 11.83 15.21 1.63
CA ARG A 150 11.51 15.88 0.37
C ARG A 150 11.04 17.33 0.63
N PRO A 151 11.75 18.36 0.12
CA PRO A 151 11.29 19.74 0.21
C PRO A 151 10.16 20.00 -0.80
N GLY A 152 9.37 21.03 -0.55
CA GLY A 152 8.27 21.44 -1.40
C GLY A 152 7.49 22.60 -0.79
N PRO A 153 6.49 23.14 -1.50
CA PRO A 153 5.64 24.18 -0.96
C PRO A 153 4.83 23.70 0.24
N LYS A 154 4.25 24.65 0.97
CA LYS A 154 3.24 24.36 1.99
C LYS A 154 1.90 24.09 1.30
N GLY A 155 1.20 23.06 1.74
CA GLY A 155 -0.11 22.69 1.22
C GLY A 155 -1.02 22.20 2.34
N PRO A 156 -2.34 22.20 2.14
CA PRO A 156 -3.31 21.81 3.19
C PRO A 156 -3.16 20.35 3.62
N TYR A 157 -2.65 19.48 2.72
CA TYR A 157 -2.52 18.05 2.96
C TYR A 157 -1.07 17.60 3.15
N ALA A 158 -0.14 18.51 3.44
CA ALA A 158 1.25 18.19 3.74
C ALA A 158 1.72 18.95 5.00
N LYS A 159 2.17 18.23 6.03
CA LYS A 159 2.59 18.79 7.32
C LYS A 159 4.09 18.60 7.55
N ALA A 160 4.56 17.37 7.75
CA ALA A 160 5.99 17.08 7.98
C ALA A 160 6.88 17.13 6.73
N LEU A 161 6.32 16.94 5.54
CA LEU A 161 7.05 16.96 4.26
C LEU A 161 6.50 18.03 3.33
N GLY A 162 7.28 18.40 2.31
CA GLY A 162 6.83 19.30 1.24
C GLY A 162 5.63 18.74 0.48
N SER A 163 4.70 19.63 0.14
CA SER A 163 3.51 19.32 -0.67
C SER A 163 3.88 19.05 -2.14
N SER A 164 3.09 18.20 -2.81
CA SER A 164 3.08 18.16 -4.27
C SER A 164 2.50 19.45 -4.87
N GLU A 165 2.98 19.89 -6.03
CA GLU A 165 2.42 21.03 -6.80
C GLU A 165 1.46 20.61 -7.91
N GLY A 166 1.57 19.36 -8.35
CA GLY A 166 0.82 18.84 -9.48
C GLY A 166 1.06 17.35 -9.66
N MET A 167 0.51 16.80 -10.73
CA MET A 167 0.76 15.43 -11.15
C MET A 167 0.91 15.37 -12.67
N TYR A 168 1.82 14.51 -13.14
CA TYR A 168 1.97 14.23 -14.58
C TYR A 168 0.99 13.18 -15.07
N ASP A 169 0.63 12.24 -14.21
CA ASP A 169 -0.18 11.08 -14.53
C ASP A 169 -1.08 10.72 -13.35
N ARG A 170 -2.25 10.15 -13.66
CA ARG A 170 -3.16 9.61 -12.64
C ARG A 170 -2.59 8.30 -12.11
N PHE A 171 -2.74 8.09 -10.81
CA PHE A 171 -2.38 6.82 -10.19
C PHE A 171 -3.54 5.84 -10.30
N LYS A 172 -3.23 4.63 -10.75
CA LYS A 172 -4.20 3.54 -10.86
C LYS A 172 -3.83 2.39 -9.95
N VAL A 173 -4.80 1.92 -9.20
CA VAL A 173 -4.78 0.60 -8.58
C VAL A 173 -5.31 -0.39 -9.60
N LYS A 174 -4.58 -1.48 -9.82
CA LYS A 174 -4.97 -2.55 -10.73
C LYS A 174 -5.04 -3.84 -9.93
N ALA A 175 -6.15 -4.57 -10.04
CA ALA A 175 -6.37 -5.85 -9.39
C ALA A 175 -6.67 -6.91 -10.45
N LEU A 176 -5.93 -8.01 -10.43
CA LEU A 176 -6.21 -9.22 -11.21
C LEU A 176 -6.61 -10.32 -10.23
N VAL A 177 -7.85 -10.77 -10.30
CA VAL A 177 -8.34 -11.91 -9.51
C VAL A 177 -8.23 -13.17 -10.34
N LEU A 178 -7.66 -14.21 -9.75
CA LEU A 178 -7.54 -15.56 -10.31
C LEU A 178 -8.29 -16.52 -9.38
N ASP A 179 -9.14 -17.37 -9.95
CA ASP A 179 -9.95 -18.33 -9.21
C ASP A 179 -10.00 -19.69 -9.91
N ASN A 180 -9.57 -20.75 -9.24
CA ASN A 180 -9.63 -22.12 -9.76
C ASN A 180 -10.72 -22.99 -9.09
N GLY A 181 -11.68 -22.37 -8.40
CA GLY A 181 -12.75 -23.04 -7.66
C GLY A 181 -12.37 -23.59 -6.29
N VAL A 182 -11.08 -23.63 -5.94
CA VAL A 182 -10.55 -24.01 -4.62
C VAL A 182 -9.87 -22.82 -3.97
N GLU A 183 -9.00 -22.15 -4.73
CA GLU A 183 -8.28 -20.95 -4.32
C GLU A 183 -8.70 -19.77 -5.19
N ARG A 184 -8.86 -18.63 -4.52
CA ARG A 184 -9.03 -17.34 -5.16
C ARG A 184 -8.00 -16.37 -4.59
N ILE A 185 -7.21 -15.77 -5.46
CA ILE A 185 -6.22 -14.75 -5.08
C ILE A 185 -6.44 -13.46 -5.87
N ALA A 186 -6.13 -12.33 -5.26
CA ALA A 186 -6.10 -11.02 -5.90
C ALA A 186 -4.66 -10.51 -5.96
N VAL A 187 -4.10 -10.37 -7.17
CA VAL A 187 -2.82 -9.70 -7.39
C VAL A 187 -3.09 -8.20 -7.57
N ILE A 188 -2.56 -7.39 -6.66
CA ILE A 188 -2.72 -5.93 -6.68
C ILE A 188 -1.40 -5.30 -7.13
N ARG A 189 -1.46 -4.52 -8.21
CA ARG A 189 -0.44 -3.52 -8.54
C ARG A 189 -0.84 -2.21 -7.88
N SER A 190 -0.07 -1.83 -6.87
CA SER A 190 -0.19 -0.56 -6.16
C SER A 190 0.77 0.47 -6.76
N PRO A 191 0.31 1.70 -7.05
CA PRO A 191 1.17 2.79 -7.49
C PRO A 191 2.07 3.38 -6.37
N LEU A 192 1.92 2.92 -5.13
CA LEU A 192 2.54 3.53 -3.96
C LEU A 192 4.02 3.15 -3.80
N VAL A 193 4.69 3.82 -2.85
CA VAL A 193 6.10 3.54 -2.54
C VAL A 193 6.28 2.17 -1.87
N PHE A 194 5.38 1.71 -1.01
CA PHE A 194 5.49 0.39 -0.36
C PHE A 194 4.10 -0.12 0.02
N SER A 195 4.02 -1.39 0.38
CA SER A 195 2.85 -2.02 0.97
C SER A 195 2.98 -2.03 2.49
N THR A 196 1.86 -2.16 3.19
CA THR A 196 1.83 -2.33 4.65
C THR A 196 0.78 -3.37 5.02
N ASP A 197 1.01 -4.11 6.11
CA ASP A 197 0.03 -5.06 6.65
C ASP A 197 -1.28 -4.36 7.05
N TYR A 198 -1.16 -3.10 7.49
CA TYR A 198 -2.29 -2.24 7.79
C TYR A 198 -3.17 -1.98 6.55
N PHE A 199 -2.58 -1.77 5.37
CA PHE A 199 -3.35 -1.68 4.13
C PHE A 199 -4.13 -2.97 3.86
N ILE A 200 -3.48 -4.14 3.93
CA ILE A 200 -4.14 -5.42 3.65
C ILE A 200 -5.32 -5.66 4.59
N THR A 201 -5.13 -5.35 5.87
CA THR A 201 -6.18 -5.46 6.90
C THR A 201 -7.37 -4.56 6.59
N GLN A 202 -7.11 -3.28 6.34
CA GLN A 202 -8.17 -2.27 6.13
C GLN A 202 -8.89 -2.46 4.78
N ILE A 203 -8.16 -2.91 3.75
CA ILE A 203 -8.76 -3.31 2.47
C ILE A 203 -9.71 -4.50 2.66
N SER A 204 -9.30 -5.49 3.45
CA SER A 204 -10.11 -6.68 3.69
C SER A 204 -11.37 -6.35 4.48
N GLN A 205 -11.27 -5.49 5.49
CA GLN A 205 -12.44 -4.99 6.23
C GLN A 205 -13.41 -4.23 5.31
N TYR A 206 -12.90 -3.32 4.49
CA TYR A 206 -13.71 -2.62 3.50
C TYR A 206 -14.45 -3.58 2.54
N ILE A 207 -13.79 -4.66 2.10
CA ILE A 207 -14.42 -5.66 1.23
C ILE A 207 -15.49 -6.48 1.98
N ILE A 208 -15.23 -6.88 3.22
CA ILE A 208 -16.19 -7.60 4.08
C ILE A 208 -17.46 -6.77 4.26
N GLU A 209 -17.32 -5.48 4.62
CA GLU A 209 -18.46 -4.58 4.80
C GLU A 209 -19.32 -4.47 3.53
N LYS A 210 -18.68 -4.40 2.36
CA LYS A 210 -19.36 -4.19 1.08
C LYS A 210 -19.90 -5.47 0.44
N THR A 211 -19.32 -6.63 0.74
CA THR A 211 -19.56 -7.87 -0.04
C THR A 211 -19.74 -9.13 0.79
N GLN A 212 -19.49 -9.07 2.10
CA GLN A 212 -19.53 -10.24 3.00
C GLN A 212 -18.54 -11.35 2.58
N VAL A 213 -17.44 -10.97 1.91
CA VAL A 213 -16.35 -11.87 1.51
C VAL A 213 -15.06 -11.45 2.21
N ASN A 214 -14.37 -12.41 2.84
CA ASN A 214 -13.10 -12.17 3.51
C ASN A 214 -11.91 -12.45 2.59
N MET A 215 -11.11 -11.42 2.28
CA MET A 215 -9.96 -11.51 1.38
C MET A 215 -8.60 -11.41 2.10
N ILE A 216 -8.56 -11.44 3.43
CA ILE A 216 -7.36 -11.11 4.23
C ILE A 216 -6.11 -11.93 3.84
N ASP A 217 -6.25 -13.23 3.65
CA ASP A 217 -5.15 -14.13 3.28
C ASP A 217 -5.09 -14.40 1.76
N LYS A 218 -5.85 -13.62 0.97
CA LYS A 218 -6.05 -13.84 -0.47
C LYS A 218 -5.46 -12.71 -1.32
N ILE A 219 -4.78 -11.74 -0.71
CA ILE A 219 -4.25 -10.55 -1.38
C ILE A 219 -2.74 -10.64 -1.52
N LEU A 220 -2.25 -10.63 -2.76
CA LEU A 220 -0.84 -10.37 -3.09
C LEU A 220 -0.68 -8.89 -3.44
N PHE A 221 -0.22 -8.08 -2.47
CA PHE A 221 -0.05 -6.64 -2.64
C PHE A 221 1.37 -6.30 -3.09
N VAL A 222 1.52 -5.78 -4.31
CA VAL A 222 2.83 -5.38 -4.86
C VAL A 222 2.82 -3.89 -5.21
N SER A 223 3.70 -3.11 -4.57
CA SER A 223 3.90 -1.69 -4.86
C SER A 223 4.94 -1.48 -5.95
N THR A 224 4.71 -0.48 -6.81
CA THR A 224 5.67 -0.08 -7.87
C THR A 224 6.90 0.62 -7.32
N HIS A 225 6.92 0.97 -6.03
CA HIS A 225 8.01 1.68 -5.39
C HIS A 225 8.33 3.04 -6.04
N SER A 226 7.29 3.76 -6.48
CA SER A 226 7.44 5.16 -6.90
C SER A 226 7.70 6.05 -5.69
N HIS A 227 8.83 6.75 -5.69
CA HIS A 227 9.15 7.79 -4.69
C HIS A 227 8.39 9.09 -4.96
N SER A 228 7.60 9.14 -6.03
CA SER A 228 6.80 10.30 -6.45
C SER A 228 5.29 10.04 -6.34
N ALA A 229 4.91 9.00 -5.61
CA ALA A 229 3.53 8.67 -5.29
C ALA A 229 3.06 9.36 -3.99
N PRO A 230 1.75 9.54 -3.81
CA PRO A 230 1.14 10.09 -2.60
C PRO A 230 1.62 9.41 -1.31
N ALA A 231 1.78 10.20 -0.26
CA ALA A 231 2.24 9.77 1.07
C ALA A 231 1.09 9.74 2.09
N ARG A 232 1.42 9.86 3.38
CA ARG A 232 0.50 10.02 4.53
C ARG A 232 -0.40 8.83 4.81
N PHE A 233 0.00 7.66 4.32
CA PHE A 233 -0.69 6.39 4.53
C PHE A 233 0.05 5.47 5.52
N TRP A 234 1.28 5.78 5.91
CA TRP A 234 2.10 4.90 6.74
C TRP A 234 1.74 5.07 8.22
N ASN A 235 0.92 4.16 8.72
CA ASN A 235 0.52 4.11 10.13
C ASN A 235 1.61 3.43 10.99
N LEU A 236 2.74 4.11 11.21
CA LEU A 236 3.82 3.64 12.08
C LEU A 236 4.00 4.58 13.26
N LEU A 237 3.61 4.13 14.45
CA LEU A 237 3.72 4.87 15.72
C LEU A 237 3.41 6.36 15.52
N PRO A 238 2.18 6.68 15.07
CA PRO A 238 1.77 8.00 14.60
C PRO A 238 1.97 9.09 15.66
N ASP A 239 1.71 8.76 16.93
CA ASP A 239 1.85 9.69 18.07
C ASP A 239 3.30 10.06 18.35
N LEU A 240 4.23 9.19 17.95
CA LEU A 240 5.67 9.41 18.04
C LEU A 240 6.25 9.98 16.73
N GLY A 241 5.41 10.17 15.71
CA GLY A 241 5.80 10.77 14.44
C GLY A 241 6.73 9.92 13.57
N PHE A 242 6.88 8.61 13.82
CA PHE A 242 7.85 7.78 13.06
C PHE A 242 7.53 7.68 11.57
N GLY A 243 6.25 7.72 11.18
CA GLY A 243 5.85 7.77 9.77
C GLY A 243 6.35 9.00 9.00
N THR A 244 6.73 10.08 9.71
CA THR A 244 7.20 11.32 9.07
C THR A 244 8.51 11.15 8.30
N PHE A 245 9.33 10.18 8.69
CA PHE A 245 10.59 9.84 8.00
C PHE A 245 10.28 9.22 6.63
N GLY A 246 10.17 10.06 5.61
CA GLY A 246 9.91 9.65 4.23
C GLY A 246 8.47 9.24 3.92
N GLY A 247 7.56 9.16 4.88
CA GLY A 247 6.13 8.87 4.66
C GLY A 247 5.19 10.05 4.94
N GLY A 248 5.68 11.13 5.54
CA GLY A 248 4.84 12.21 6.07
C GLY A 248 3.95 11.77 7.23
N ASP A 249 3.30 12.71 7.90
CA ASP A 249 2.40 12.37 9.01
C ASP A 249 1.24 11.52 8.48
N PHE A 250 0.91 10.44 9.19
CA PHE A 250 -0.29 9.66 8.91
C PHE A 250 -1.52 10.57 8.86
N HIS A 251 -2.40 10.34 7.90
CA HIS A 251 -3.67 11.07 7.80
C HIS A 251 -4.82 10.09 7.59
N PRO A 252 -5.71 9.91 8.58
CA PRO A 252 -6.77 8.90 8.52
C PRO A 252 -7.65 9.00 7.28
N GLU A 253 -8.09 10.21 6.91
CA GLU A 253 -8.94 10.42 5.72
C GLU A 253 -8.22 10.08 4.40
N VAL A 254 -6.96 10.53 4.22
CA VAL A 254 -6.18 10.21 3.01
C VAL A 254 -6.00 8.71 2.90
N PHE A 255 -5.66 8.04 4.01
CA PHE A 255 -5.53 6.60 4.07
C PHE A 255 -6.84 5.87 3.71
N ARG A 256 -7.98 6.27 4.29
CA ARG A 256 -9.30 5.66 4.02
C ARG A 256 -9.72 5.79 2.57
N ARG A 257 -9.48 6.95 1.94
CA ARG A 257 -9.73 7.17 0.50
C ARG A 257 -8.90 6.22 -0.36
N MET A 258 -7.62 6.03 -0.03
CA MET A 258 -6.77 5.04 -0.70
C MET A 258 -7.29 3.61 -0.50
N VAL A 259 -7.62 3.21 0.74
CA VAL A 259 -8.20 1.89 1.06
C VAL A 259 -9.43 1.61 0.21
N ALA A 260 -10.33 2.59 0.07
CA ALA A 260 -11.53 2.46 -0.76
C ALA A 260 -11.17 2.20 -2.24
N SER A 261 -10.19 2.91 -2.81
CA SER A 261 -9.71 2.64 -4.17
C SER A 261 -9.17 1.21 -4.33
N PHE A 262 -8.40 0.71 -3.36
CA PHE A 262 -7.89 -0.66 -3.39
C PHE A 262 -8.99 -1.70 -3.27
N GLY A 263 -9.88 -1.55 -2.29
CA GLY A 263 -11.01 -2.45 -2.09
C GLY A 263 -11.96 -2.48 -3.29
N ASN A 264 -12.28 -1.31 -3.86
CA ASN A 264 -13.13 -1.22 -5.04
C ASN A 264 -12.50 -1.88 -6.27
N ALA A 265 -11.17 -1.78 -6.46
CA ALA A 265 -10.50 -2.48 -7.55
C ALA A 265 -10.66 -4.00 -7.43
N ILE A 266 -10.52 -4.56 -6.23
CA ILE A 266 -10.73 -6.00 -5.98
C ILE A 266 -12.21 -6.38 -6.15
N ILE A 267 -13.14 -5.57 -5.67
CA ILE A 267 -14.58 -5.80 -5.85
C ILE A 267 -14.94 -5.80 -7.34
N LYS A 268 -14.41 -4.86 -8.13
CA LYS A 268 -14.59 -4.81 -9.59
C LYS A 268 -14.02 -6.07 -10.25
N ALA A 269 -12.80 -6.47 -9.89
CA ALA A 269 -12.18 -7.67 -10.41
C ALA A 269 -12.99 -8.94 -10.09
N ASN A 270 -13.49 -9.07 -8.85
CA ASN A 270 -14.35 -10.19 -8.46
C ASN A 270 -15.66 -10.23 -9.27
N LYS A 271 -16.28 -9.09 -9.54
CA LYS A 271 -17.51 -9.00 -10.35
C LYS A 271 -17.26 -9.32 -11.84
N ASP A 272 -16.02 -9.17 -12.29
CA ASP A 272 -15.57 -9.41 -13.66
C ASP A 272 -14.99 -10.84 -13.86
N LEU A 273 -15.19 -11.74 -12.90
CA LEU A 273 -14.73 -13.13 -13.01
C LEU A 273 -15.45 -13.85 -14.16
N GLN A 274 -14.64 -14.31 -15.12
CA GLN A 274 -15.09 -15.12 -16.24
C GLN A 274 -14.01 -16.14 -16.62
N PRO A 275 -14.36 -17.23 -17.30
CA PRO A 275 -13.38 -18.22 -17.75
C PRO A 275 -12.23 -17.58 -18.55
N GLY A 276 -11.00 -18.00 -18.26
CA GLY A 276 -9.80 -17.45 -18.88
C GLY A 276 -8.56 -18.33 -18.73
N LYS A 277 -7.45 -17.88 -19.30
CA LYS A 277 -6.14 -18.53 -19.23
C LYS A 277 -5.10 -17.59 -18.65
N PHE A 278 -4.15 -18.17 -17.93
CA PHE A 278 -3.02 -17.47 -17.36
C PHE A 278 -1.74 -18.24 -17.67
N ALA A 279 -0.80 -17.60 -18.35
CA ALA A 279 0.48 -18.20 -18.73
C ALA A 279 1.61 -17.23 -18.41
N TYR A 280 2.82 -17.74 -18.17
CA TYR A 280 3.98 -16.91 -17.87
C TYR A 280 5.26 -17.43 -18.52
N HIS A 281 6.22 -16.53 -18.68
CA HIS A 281 7.57 -16.77 -19.16
C HIS A 281 8.57 -16.06 -18.24
N ILE A 282 9.75 -16.66 -18.05
CA ILE A 282 10.86 -16.06 -17.34
C ILE A 282 12.06 -16.03 -18.28
N ASP A 283 12.57 -14.82 -18.54
CA ASP A 283 13.85 -14.60 -19.22
C ASP A 283 14.94 -14.36 -18.18
N PRO A 284 15.91 -15.28 -18.02
CA PRO A 284 16.98 -15.15 -17.04
C PRO A 284 18.09 -14.19 -17.46
N ASN A 285 18.04 -13.59 -18.66
CA ASN A 285 19.09 -12.73 -19.21
C ASN A 285 18.54 -11.43 -19.80
N PHE A 286 17.57 -10.80 -19.14
CA PHE A 286 16.97 -9.57 -19.61
C PHE A 286 17.91 -8.36 -19.43
N ASP A 287 17.84 -7.40 -20.36
CA ASP A 287 18.59 -6.12 -20.35
C ASP A 287 20.14 -6.27 -20.27
N PRO A 288 20.81 -7.17 -21.01
CA PRO A 288 22.25 -7.46 -20.80
C PRO A 288 23.16 -6.23 -20.90
N GLU A 289 22.76 -5.22 -21.68
CA GLU A 289 23.46 -3.94 -21.86
C GLU A 289 23.23 -2.94 -20.71
N LYS A 290 22.38 -3.29 -19.72
CA LYS A 290 22.09 -2.48 -18.53
C LYS A 290 21.54 -1.09 -18.88
N VAL A 291 20.74 -1.01 -19.93
CA VAL A 291 20.16 0.26 -20.42
C VAL A 291 18.79 0.55 -19.80
N ILE A 292 18.17 -0.42 -19.11
CA ILE A 292 16.88 -0.28 -18.42
C ILE A 292 17.07 -0.15 -16.92
N PHE A 293 17.91 -0.98 -16.29
CA PHE A 293 18.17 -0.92 -14.85
C PHE A 293 19.58 -1.41 -14.52
N SER A 294 20.23 -0.87 -13.49
CA SER A 294 21.48 -1.46 -13.00
C SER A 294 21.79 -1.13 -11.55
N ASN A 295 22.81 -1.79 -11.02
CA ASN A 295 23.27 -1.57 -9.65
C ASN A 295 23.65 -0.09 -9.44
N ARG A 296 23.23 0.48 -8.32
CA ARG A 296 23.52 1.86 -7.93
C ARG A 296 24.62 1.99 -6.87
N ARG A 297 25.11 0.87 -6.35
CA ARG A 297 26.17 0.79 -5.33
C ARG A 297 27.47 0.36 -5.99
N SER A 298 28.48 1.21 -5.92
CA SER A 298 29.82 0.93 -6.45
C SER A 298 30.57 -0.15 -5.66
N GLU A 299 30.14 -0.41 -4.42
CA GLU A 299 30.73 -1.39 -3.51
C GLU A 299 30.28 -2.82 -3.83
N ASN A 300 29.17 -2.98 -4.55
CA ASN A 300 28.66 -4.29 -4.92
C ASN A 300 29.47 -4.83 -6.10
N SER A 301 29.66 -6.16 -6.13
CA SER A 301 30.08 -6.85 -7.35
C SER A 301 29.11 -6.49 -8.48
N ASP A 302 29.53 -6.64 -9.74
CA ASP A 302 28.68 -6.41 -10.92
C ASP A 302 27.60 -7.50 -11.11
N TYR A 303 26.91 -7.82 -10.02
CA TYR A 303 25.79 -8.72 -9.93
C TYR A 303 24.50 -7.89 -9.80
N ARG A 304 23.50 -8.34 -10.55
CA ARG A 304 22.10 -7.94 -10.41
C ARG A 304 21.24 -9.16 -10.71
N HIS A 305 20.02 -9.19 -10.21
CA HIS A 305 19.03 -10.21 -10.59
C HIS A 305 18.35 -9.79 -11.91
N PRO A 306 18.69 -10.38 -13.07
CA PRO A 306 18.26 -9.86 -14.37
C PRO A 306 17.02 -10.60 -14.90
N TYR A 307 16.21 -11.21 -14.02
CA TYR A 307 15.12 -12.05 -14.47
C TYR A 307 13.92 -11.18 -14.79
N LEU A 308 13.43 -11.30 -16.02
CA LEU A 308 12.17 -10.72 -16.44
C LEU A 308 11.09 -11.79 -16.39
N LEU A 309 10.08 -11.60 -15.55
CA LEU A 309 8.83 -12.33 -15.64
C LEU A 309 7.87 -11.55 -16.54
N VAL A 310 7.30 -12.24 -17.52
CA VAL A 310 6.15 -11.77 -18.31
C VAL A 310 5.03 -12.77 -18.15
N ALA A 311 3.87 -12.34 -17.67
CA ALA A 311 2.67 -13.16 -17.65
C ALA A 311 1.54 -12.52 -18.45
N ARG A 312 0.69 -13.37 -18.99
CA ARG A 312 -0.44 -13.03 -19.84
C ARG A 312 -1.69 -13.59 -19.19
N ALA A 313 -2.68 -12.72 -18.98
CA ALA A 313 -4.03 -13.10 -18.61
C ALA A 313 -4.96 -12.80 -19.78
N GLU A 314 -5.72 -13.80 -20.22
CA GLU A 314 -6.64 -13.68 -21.34
C GLU A 314 -7.97 -14.38 -21.09
N ARG A 315 -9.01 -13.95 -21.82
CA ARG A 315 -10.31 -14.63 -21.84
C ARG A 315 -10.23 -15.88 -22.72
N LEU A 316 -11.21 -16.78 -22.59
CA LEU A 316 -11.27 -17.99 -23.43
C LEU A 316 -11.40 -17.71 -24.93
N ASP A 317 -11.89 -16.54 -25.34
CA ASP A 317 -11.92 -16.12 -26.73
C ASP A 317 -10.55 -15.64 -27.27
N GLY A 318 -9.51 -15.68 -26.43
CA GLY A 318 -8.15 -15.26 -26.77
C GLY A 318 -7.89 -13.76 -26.59
N THR A 319 -8.86 -12.99 -26.07
CA THR A 319 -8.69 -11.56 -25.79
C THR A 319 -7.77 -11.36 -24.58
N PRO A 320 -6.56 -10.80 -24.73
CA PRO A 320 -5.72 -10.43 -23.60
C PRO A 320 -6.35 -9.27 -22.83
N ILE A 321 -6.35 -9.37 -21.51
CA ILE A 321 -6.86 -8.33 -20.61
C ILE A 321 -5.78 -7.72 -19.73
N ALA A 322 -4.72 -8.48 -19.42
CA ALA A 322 -3.61 -7.98 -18.62
C ALA A 322 -2.27 -8.60 -19.03
N ALA A 323 -1.22 -7.80 -18.88
CA ALA A 323 0.17 -8.22 -18.94
C ALA A 323 0.85 -7.92 -17.60
N LEU A 324 1.36 -8.94 -16.90
CA LEU A 324 2.13 -8.76 -15.68
C LEU A 324 3.61 -8.80 -16.04
N VAL A 325 4.36 -7.81 -15.59
CA VAL A 325 5.78 -7.63 -15.88
C VAL A 325 6.51 -7.47 -14.56
N SER A 326 7.54 -8.27 -14.30
CA SER A 326 8.35 -8.13 -13.09
C SER A 326 9.84 -8.21 -13.37
N PHE A 327 10.56 -7.22 -12.86
CA PHE A 327 12.02 -7.16 -12.74
C PHE A 327 12.37 -6.05 -11.73
N PRO A 328 13.58 -6.00 -11.16
CA PRO A 328 13.92 -5.01 -10.14
C PRO A 328 14.18 -3.63 -10.76
N MET A 329 13.47 -2.58 -10.32
CA MET A 329 13.73 -1.21 -10.78
C MET A 329 13.14 -0.15 -9.84
N HIS A 330 13.96 0.55 -9.03
CA HIS A 330 13.45 1.65 -8.19
C HIS A 330 12.68 2.72 -8.99
N GLY A 331 11.58 3.24 -8.43
CA GLY A 331 10.88 4.41 -8.96
C GLY A 331 11.50 5.72 -8.47
N THR A 332 12.73 6.03 -8.90
CA THR A 332 13.53 7.18 -8.42
C THR A 332 14.04 8.09 -9.55
N ILE A 333 13.34 8.19 -10.68
CA ILE A 333 13.71 9.12 -11.76
C ILE A 333 13.30 10.55 -11.41
N ASN A 334 12.10 10.74 -10.83
CA ASN A 334 11.60 12.07 -10.51
C ASN A 334 11.98 12.49 -9.10
N SER A 335 12.60 13.66 -9.00
CA SER A 335 12.88 14.35 -7.74
C SER A 335 12.13 15.69 -7.60
N THR A 336 11.24 16.02 -8.55
CA THR A 336 10.46 17.26 -8.53
C THR A 336 9.24 17.17 -7.62
N THR A 337 8.59 18.29 -7.34
CA THR A 337 7.32 18.43 -6.59
C THR A 337 6.09 17.91 -7.35
N PHE A 338 6.23 17.41 -8.57
CA PHE A 338 5.13 16.81 -9.33
C PHE A 338 5.05 15.31 -9.05
N MET A 339 3.84 14.84 -8.75
CA MET A 339 3.57 13.41 -8.58
C MET A 339 3.61 12.68 -9.92
N THR A 340 4.09 11.42 -9.88
CA THR A 340 4.13 10.53 -11.04
C THR A 340 4.29 9.07 -10.62
N ASN A 341 3.81 8.14 -11.45
CA ASN A 341 4.08 6.71 -11.38
C ASN A 341 5.57 6.37 -11.66
N ASP A 342 6.39 7.36 -12.02
CA ASP A 342 7.86 7.29 -12.12
C ASP A 342 8.32 6.20 -13.12
N ALA A 343 9.47 5.55 -12.88
CA ALA A 343 10.07 4.55 -13.76
C ALA A 343 9.09 3.43 -14.15
N ALA A 344 8.36 2.90 -13.16
CA ALA A 344 7.35 1.87 -13.38
C ALA A 344 6.19 2.37 -14.26
N GLY A 345 5.76 3.62 -14.07
CA GLY A 345 4.73 4.24 -14.89
C GLY A 345 5.15 4.42 -16.35
N GLY A 346 6.37 4.90 -16.57
CA GLY A 346 6.92 5.04 -17.92
C GLY A 346 7.08 3.70 -18.65
N LEU A 347 7.49 2.67 -17.92
CA LEU A 347 7.51 1.29 -18.42
C LEU A 347 6.11 0.81 -18.80
N GLU A 348 5.16 0.86 -17.87
CA GLU A 348 3.78 0.41 -18.10
C GLU A 348 3.15 1.11 -19.29
N PHE A 349 3.29 2.44 -19.37
CA PHE A 349 2.73 3.23 -20.47
C PHE A 349 3.28 2.78 -21.83
N GLY A 350 4.61 2.63 -21.96
CA GLY A 350 5.21 2.24 -23.24
C GLY A 350 4.89 0.81 -23.64
N VAL A 351 4.86 -0.12 -22.68
CA VAL A 351 4.45 -1.52 -22.93
C VAL A 351 2.98 -1.59 -23.33
N GLN A 352 2.11 -0.88 -22.60
CA GLN A 352 0.68 -0.84 -22.85
C GLN A 352 0.39 -0.27 -24.24
N GLU A 353 1.02 0.84 -24.62
CA GLU A 353 0.87 1.43 -25.96
C GLU A 353 1.19 0.42 -27.07
N ILE A 354 2.29 -0.34 -26.92
CA ILE A 354 2.72 -1.34 -27.90
C ILE A 354 1.70 -2.50 -27.98
N LEU A 355 1.25 -3.00 -26.83
CA LEU A 355 0.29 -4.09 -26.75
C LEU A 355 -1.07 -3.69 -27.34
N GLU A 356 -1.63 -2.56 -26.91
CA GLU A 356 -2.93 -2.07 -27.38
C GLU A 356 -2.89 -1.75 -28.88
N LYS A 357 -1.77 -1.20 -29.40
CA LYS A 357 -1.57 -0.98 -30.83
C LYS A 357 -1.63 -2.28 -31.63
N LYS A 358 -1.08 -3.38 -31.11
CA LYS A 358 -1.07 -4.68 -31.78
C LYS A 358 -2.42 -5.39 -31.69
N TYR A 359 -2.96 -5.51 -30.47
CA TYR A 359 -4.15 -6.32 -30.20
C TYR A 359 -5.47 -5.59 -30.46
N LYS A 360 -5.45 -4.26 -30.63
CA LYS A 360 -6.64 -3.43 -30.84
C LYS A 360 -7.68 -3.56 -29.72
N SER A 361 -7.22 -3.95 -28.54
CA SER A 361 -7.99 -4.05 -27.32
C SER A 361 -7.22 -3.36 -26.19
N LYS A 362 -7.94 -2.95 -25.15
CA LYS A 362 -7.34 -2.42 -23.95
C LYS A 362 -6.66 -3.55 -23.17
N ILE A 363 -5.39 -3.36 -22.78
CA ILE A 363 -4.62 -4.35 -22.03
C ILE A 363 -3.96 -3.63 -20.86
N GLU A 364 -4.32 -3.97 -19.64
CA GLU A 364 -3.73 -3.35 -18.46
C GLU A 364 -2.35 -3.97 -18.16
N VAL A 365 -1.31 -3.15 -18.13
CA VAL A 365 0.04 -3.60 -17.78
C VAL A 365 0.29 -3.43 -16.29
N PHE A 366 0.68 -4.50 -15.61
CA PHE A 366 0.99 -4.52 -14.19
C PHE A 366 2.52 -4.62 -14.05
N PHE A 367 3.18 -3.55 -13.66
CA PHE A 367 4.56 -3.66 -13.20
C PHE A 367 4.59 -4.09 -11.73
N LEU A 368 5.18 -5.26 -11.49
CA LEU A 368 5.34 -5.87 -10.17
C LEU A 368 6.81 -5.80 -9.80
N GLN A 369 7.15 -5.15 -8.68
CA GLN A 369 8.54 -4.97 -8.29
C GLN A 369 9.27 -6.29 -8.05
N GLY A 370 10.53 -6.32 -8.49
CA GLY A 370 11.50 -7.35 -8.11
C GLY A 370 12.37 -6.93 -6.92
N CYS A 371 13.47 -7.64 -6.71
CA CYS A 371 14.46 -7.34 -5.66
C CYS A 371 15.27 -6.07 -5.99
N ALA A 372 14.70 -4.89 -5.73
CA ALA A 372 15.22 -3.62 -6.24
C ALA A 372 16.13 -2.85 -5.27
N GLY A 373 16.44 -3.35 -4.07
CA GLY A 373 17.08 -2.60 -2.97
C GLY A 373 18.33 -1.77 -3.36
N ASP A 374 19.15 -2.29 -4.27
CA ASP A 374 20.36 -1.66 -4.80
C ASP A 374 20.30 -1.40 -6.31
N ILE A 375 19.10 -1.46 -6.91
CA ILE A 375 18.88 -1.32 -8.35
C ILE A 375 18.20 0.01 -8.68
N SER A 376 18.83 0.81 -9.53
CA SER A 376 18.28 2.07 -10.04
C SER A 376 17.79 1.95 -11.48
N PRO A 377 16.79 2.76 -11.86
CA PRO A 377 16.36 2.86 -13.24
C PRO A 377 17.43 3.53 -14.10
N ARG A 378 17.46 3.15 -15.37
CA ARG A 378 18.28 3.75 -16.43
C ARG A 378 17.35 4.43 -17.43
N GLY A 379 17.48 4.18 -18.73
CA GLY A 379 16.70 4.87 -19.76
C GLY A 379 17.23 6.26 -20.15
N ASP A 380 18.43 6.65 -19.69
CA ASP A 380 19.04 7.95 -19.97
C ASP A 380 20.20 7.88 -20.96
N ARG A 381 20.36 6.76 -21.69
CA ARG A 381 21.45 6.55 -22.67
C ARG A 381 21.53 7.60 -23.79
N LEU A 382 20.44 8.32 -24.04
CA LEU A 382 20.37 9.42 -25.01
C LEU A 382 20.50 10.82 -24.37
N GLY A 383 20.90 10.89 -23.09
CA GLY A 383 21.01 12.14 -22.33
C GLY A 383 19.69 12.73 -21.83
N HIS A 384 18.54 12.13 -22.17
CA HIS A 384 17.23 12.55 -21.69
C HIS A 384 17.07 12.34 -20.18
N LYS A 385 16.29 13.22 -19.53
CA LYS A 385 16.06 13.22 -18.08
C LYS A 385 14.57 13.33 -17.75
N LYS A 386 14.20 13.03 -16.50
CA LYS A 386 12.83 13.16 -15.97
C LYS A 386 11.83 12.36 -16.82
N LEU A 387 10.76 12.99 -17.32
CA LEU A 387 9.68 12.34 -18.07
C LEU A 387 10.18 11.56 -19.29
N LEU A 388 11.12 12.12 -20.05
CA LEU A 388 11.65 11.47 -21.25
C LEU A 388 12.46 10.21 -20.90
N GLN A 389 13.16 10.24 -19.76
CA GLN A 389 13.86 9.06 -19.23
C GLN A 389 12.88 7.96 -18.82
N MET A 390 11.77 8.32 -18.15
CA MET A 390 10.72 7.36 -17.79
C MET A 390 10.11 6.70 -19.03
N GLN A 391 9.74 7.50 -20.04
CA GLN A 391 9.17 6.99 -21.29
C GLN A 391 10.14 6.07 -22.04
N MET A 392 11.44 6.37 -21.97
CA MET A 392 12.47 5.55 -22.60
C MET A 392 12.48 4.11 -22.05
N LEU A 393 12.16 3.89 -20.77
CA LEU A 393 12.10 2.55 -20.19
C LEU A 393 11.08 1.66 -20.92
N GLY A 394 9.89 2.19 -21.18
CA GLY A 394 8.86 1.48 -21.94
C GLY A 394 9.25 1.24 -23.40
N ARG A 395 9.97 2.18 -24.01
CA ARG A 395 10.50 2.03 -25.39
C ARG A 395 11.60 0.95 -25.48
N LEU A 396 12.43 0.84 -24.46
CA LEU A 396 13.53 -0.13 -24.40
C LEU A 396 13.03 -1.54 -24.07
N ALA A 397 12.17 -1.67 -23.05
CA ALA A 397 11.68 -2.96 -22.58
C ALA A 397 10.56 -3.53 -23.46
N GLY A 398 9.72 -2.65 -24.01
CA GLY A 398 8.48 -3.00 -24.71
C GLY A 398 8.61 -4.05 -25.82
N PRO A 399 9.58 -3.95 -26.75
CA PRO A 399 9.74 -4.94 -27.80
C PRO A 399 10.00 -6.36 -27.27
N LYS A 400 10.84 -6.48 -26.24
CA LYS A 400 11.18 -7.78 -25.65
C LYS A 400 10.02 -8.35 -24.82
N ILE A 401 9.32 -7.49 -24.08
CA ILE A 401 8.11 -7.88 -23.35
C ILE A 401 7.02 -8.34 -24.32
N LEU A 402 6.82 -7.64 -25.44
CA LEU A 402 5.86 -8.03 -26.48
C LEU A 402 6.20 -9.42 -27.06
N GLU A 403 7.47 -9.67 -27.39
CA GLU A 403 7.93 -10.97 -27.89
C GLU A 403 7.52 -12.11 -26.94
N TYR A 404 7.80 -11.96 -25.65
CA TYR A 404 7.41 -12.97 -24.66
C TYR A 404 5.91 -13.05 -24.45
N PHE A 405 5.21 -11.92 -24.42
CA PHE A 405 3.76 -11.87 -24.27
C PHE A 405 3.02 -12.56 -25.42
N ASP A 406 3.51 -12.42 -26.66
CA ASP A 406 2.96 -13.11 -27.82
C ASP A 406 3.22 -14.63 -27.76
N GLY A 407 4.41 -15.03 -27.31
CA GLY A 407 4.78 -16.44 -27.13
C GLY A 407 3.94 -17.20 -26.08
N LEU A 408 3.05 -16.51 -25.36
CA LEU A 408 2.15 -17.06 -24.36
C LEU A 408 0.71 -17.29 -24.86
N LYS A 409 0.34 -16.86 -26.07
CA LYS A 409 -1.05 -16.87 -26.55
C LYS A 409 -1.72 -18.25 -26.55
N ASP A 410 -0.94 -19.31 -26.77
CA ASP A 410 -1.47 -20.68 -26.92
C ASP A 410 -1.08 -21.61 -25.75
N LYS A 411 -0.61 -21.04 -24.63
CA LYS A 411 -0.12 -21.79 -23.47
C LYS A 411 -1.12 -21.92 -22.33
#